data_AF-A0A259H9Q0-F1
#
_entry.id   AF-A0A259H9Q0-F1
#
_cell.length_a   1.000
_cell.length_b   1.000
_cell.length_c   1.000
_cell.angle_alpha   90.00
_cell.angle_beta   90.00
_cell.angle_gamma   90.00
#
_symmetry.space_group_name_H-M   'P 1'
#
loop_
_entity.id
_entity.type
_entity.pdbx_description
1 polymer ?
#
loop_
_entity_poly.entity_id
_entity_poly.type
_entity_poly.pdbx_seq_one_letter_code
_entity_poly.pdbx_strand_id
1 'polypeptide(L)'
;MFGLPLRTGFSMKVEGVYLQRPDLHNIAAELGIREHDILATNGILTVYNTSATCQEIVDDNALCTFVAMVLEIPVENISELKAVVEEPVKLEFDLSEFEDDD
;
A
#
# COMPACT_ATOMS: atom_id res chain seq x y z
N MET A 1 6.21 22.53 13.02
CA MET A 1 5.55 21.20 12.89
C MET A 1 6.28 20.45 11.80
N PHE A 2 7.15 19.50 12.14
CA PHE A 2 7.84 18.67 11.16
C PHE A 2 7.16 17.30 11.11
N GLY A 3 6.03 17.24 10.42
CA GLY A 3 5.50 15.96 9.93
C GLY A 3 6.05 15.76 8.53
N LEU A 4 6.52 14.55 8.20
CA LEU A 4 6.72 14.18 6.80
C LEU A 4 5.38 14.36 6.06
N PRO A 5 5.39 14.77 4.78
CA PRO A 5 4.15 14.84 4.02
C PRO A 5 3.47 13.47 4.03
N LEU A 6 2.16 13.45 4.32
CA LEU A 6 1.38 12.21 4.30
C LEU A 6 1.41 11.63 2.89
N ARG A 7 1.69 10.33 2.79
CA ARG A 7 1.69 9.63 1.51
C ARG A 7 0.27 9.53 0.98
N THR A 8 0.08 9.82 -0.30
CA THR A 8 -1.17 9.55 -1.02
C THR A 8 -1.08 8.19 -1.69
N GLY A 9 -2.22 7.62 -2.07
CA GLY A 9 -2.24 6.31 -2.70
C GLY A 9 -3.64 5.87 -3.09
N PHE A 10 -3.75 4.59 -3.40
CA PHE A 10 -5.00 3.94 -3.73
C PHE A 10 -5.14 2.63 -2.97
N SER A 11 -6.32 2.41 -2.42
CA SER A 11 -6.75 1.11 -1.89
C SER A 11 -7.66 0.43 -2.89
N MET A 12 -7.51 -0.88 -3.06
CA MET A 12 -8.37 -1.72 -3.88
C MET A 12 -8.63 -3.06 -3.19
N LYS A 13 -9.79 -3.63 -3.44
CA LYS A 13 -10.13 -4.98 -2.99
C LYS A 13 -9.65 -5.99 -4.03
N VAL A 14 -8.92 -7.00 -3.58
CA VAL A 14 -8.42 -8.10 -4.42
C VAL A 14 -9.09 -9.40 -3.98
N GLU A 15 -9.83 -10.02 -4.90
CA GLU A 15 -10.56 -11.26 -4.65
C GLU A 15 -9.90 -12.46 -5.34
N GLY A 16 -10.13 -13.66 -4.79
CA GLY A 16 -9.67 -14.92 -5.39
C GLY A 16 -8.20 -15.30 -5.10
N VAL A 17 -7.43 -14.43 -4.44
CA VAL A 17 -6.05 -14.72 -4.00
C VAL A 17 -5.78 -14.22 -2.59
N TYR A 18 -4.85 -14.87 -1.89
CA TYR A 18 -4.34 -14.40 -0.61
C TYR A 18 -2.99 -13.73 -0.83
N LEU A 19 -2.93 -12.41 -0.61
CA LEU A 19 -1.72 -11.61 -0.84
C LEU A 19 -0.62 -12.02 0.14
N GLN A 20 0.48 -12.56 -0.38
CA GLN A 20 1.66 -12.93 0.39
C GLN A 20 2.76 -11.88 0.25
N ARG A 21 3.75 -11.91 1.16
CA ARG A 21 4.91 -10.99 1.08
C ARG A 21 5.63 -10.98 -0.26
N PRO A 22 5.88 -12.12 -0.94
CA PRO A 22 6.50 -12.11 -2.27
C PRO A 22 5.67 -11.34 -3.30
N ASP A 23 4.34 -11.46 -3.24
CA ASP A 23 3.44 -10.75 -4.15
C ASP A 23 3.55 -9.23 -3.94
N LEU A 24 3.59 -8.79 -2.68
CA LEU A 24 3.77 -7.38 -2.34
C LEU A 24 5.13 -6.84 -2.82
N HIS A 25 6.19 -7.65 -2.69
CA HIS A 25 7.51 -7.31 -3.21
C HIS A 25 7.48 -7.13 -4.73
N ASN A 26 6.85 -8.06 -5.46
CA ASN A 26 6.74 -8.00 -6.91
C ASN A 26 5.94 -6.78 -7.37
N ILE A 27 4.80 -6.50 -6.74
CA ILE A 27 3.99 -5.32 -7.06
C ILE A 27 4.78 -4.04 -6.78
N ALA A 28 5.49 -3.96 -5.66
CA ALA A 28 6.31 -2.79 -5.33
C ALA A 28 7.43 -2.57 -6.35
N ALA A 29 8.11 -3.64 -6.75
CA ALA A 29 9.17 -3.59 -7.76
C ALA A 29 8.64 -3.10 -9.11
N GLU A 30 7.49 -3.61 -9.55
CA GLU A 30 6.89 -3.24 -10.84
C GLU A 30 6.40 -1.78 -10.86
N LEU A 31 5.84 -1.31 -9.75
CA LEU A 31 5.40 0.08 -9.59
C LEU A 31 6.56 1.06 -9.28
N GLY A 32 7.77 0.54 -9.08
CA GLY A 32 8.94 1.32 -8.71
C GLY A 32 8.81 2.03 -7.36
N ILE A 33 8.03 1.46 -6.43
CA ILE A 33 7.83 1.96 -5.06
C ILE A 33 8.56 1.07 -4.05
N ARG A 34 8.62 1.49 -2.79
CA ARG A 34 9.29 0.71 -1.74
C ARG A 34 8.33 -0.30 -1.13
N GLU A 35 8.85 -1.37 -0.53
CA GLU A 35 8.04 -2.39 0.15
C GLU A 35 7.19 -1.83 1.32
N HIS A 36 7.60 -0.71 1.93
CA HIS A 36 6.79 -0.04 2.96
C HIS A 36 5.70 0.88 2.40
N ASP A 37 5.69 1.11 1.08
CA ASP A 37 4.67 1.87 0.36
C ASP A 37 3.54 0.96 -0.14
N ILE A 38 3.57 -0.34 0.20
CA ILE A 38 2.52 -1.30 -0.12
C ILE A 38 2.06 -2.03 1.14
N LEU A 39 0.74 -2.14 1.32
CA LEU A 39 0.12 -2.79 2.46
C LEU A 39 -0.98 -3.71 1.97
N ALA A 40 -1.08 -4.90 2.54
CA ALA A 40 -2.21 -5.80 2.29
C ALA A 40 -2.81 -6.28 3.60
N THR A 41 -4.11 -6.00 3.78
CA THR A 41 -4.84 -6.37 4.99
C THR A 41 -6.26 -6.78 4.60
N ASN A 42 -6.71 -7.97 5.02
CA ASN A 42 -8.08 -8.46 4.79
C ASN A 42 -8.52 -8.45 3.32
N GLY A 43 -7.62 -8.78 2.39
CA GLY A 43 -7.90 -8.75 0.94
C GLY A 43 -7.98 -7.35 0.34
N ILE A 44 -7.63 -6.31 1.12
CA ILE A 44 -7.48 -4.93 0.64
C ILE A 44 -5.99 -4.69 0.41
N LEU A 45 -5.63 -4.32 -0.81
CA LEU A 45 -4.30 -3.87 -1.20
C LEU A 45 -4.30 -2.34 -1.21
N THR A 46 -3.38 -1.74 -0.48
CA THR A 46 -3.12 -0.29 -0.49
C THR A 46 -1.74 -0.03 -1.07
N VAL A 47 -1.69 0.84 -2.07
CA VAL A 47 -0.48 1.23 -2.81
C VAL A 47 -0.29 2.73 -2.68
N TYR A 48 0.81 3.16 -2.09
CA TYR A 48 1.18 4.58 -2.01
C TYR A 48 2.00 4.99 -3.23
N ASN A 49 1.57 6.04 -3.93
CA ASN A 49 2.17 6.52 -5.18
C ASN A 49 3.40 7.40 -4.92
N THR A 50 4.41 6.85 -4.26
CA THR A 50 5.64 7.57 -3.87
C THR A 50 6.65 7.74 -5.00
N SER A 51 6.41 7.09 -6.15
CA SER A 51 7.28 7.10 -7.33
C SER A 51 6.59 7.72 -8.54
N ALA A 52 7.37 8.40 -9.40
CA ALA A 52 6.89 8.98 -10.64
C ALA A 52 6.28 7.91 -11.57
N THR A 53 6.90 6.72 -11.65
CA THR A 53 6.38 5.58 -12.41
C THR A 53 5.00 5.16 -11.91
N CYS A 54 4.82 5.07 -10.60
CA CYS A 54 3.53 4.73 -10.01
C CYS A 54 2.48 5.82 -10.30
N GLN A 55 2.88 7.09 -10.32
CA GLN A 55 1.97 8.19 -10.67
C GLN A 55 1.52 8.11 -12.13
N GLU A 56 2.43 7.84 -13.07
CA GLU A 56 2.08 7.68 -14.49
C GLU A 56 1.09 6.52 -14.70
N ILE A 57 1.30 5.38 -14.04
CA ILE A 57 0.39 4.22 -14.10
C ILE A 57 -1.00 4.55 -13.55
N VAL A 58 -1.06 5.36 -12.50
CA VAL A 58 -2.32 5.87 -11.93
C VAL A 58 -3.01 6.81 -12.91
N ASP A 59 -2.27 7.75 -13.49
CA ASP A 59 -2.79 8.75 -14.43
C ASP A 59 -3.33 8.09 -15.72
N ASP A 60 -2.72 6.98 -16.13
CA ASP A 60 -3.16 6.13 -17.24
C ASP A 60 -4.32 5.19 -16.88
N ASN A 61 -4.80 5.22 -15.63
CA ASN A 61 -5.84 4.32 -15.11
C ASN A 61 -5.49 2.82 -15.30
N ALA A 62 -4.19 2.50 -15.26
CA ALA A 62 -3.65 1.16 -15.52
C ALA A 62 -3.29 0.38 -14.24
N LEU A 63 -3.44 1.00 -13.06
CA LEU A 63 -3.02 0.42 -11.77
C LEU A 63 -3.64 -0.97 -11.51
N CYS A 64 -4.95 -1.11 -11.71
CA CYS A 64 -5.64 -2.40 -11.53
C CYS A 64 -5.11 -3.47 -12.50
N THR A 65 -4.82 -3.09 -13.75
CA THR A 65 -4.27 -4.01 -14.76
C THR A 65 -2.88 -4.48 -14.36
N PHE A 66 -2.01 -3.58 -13.89
CA PHE A 66 -0.68 -3.94 -13.40
C PHE A 66 -0.75 -4.90 -12.22
N VAL A 67 -1.56 -4.59 -11.20
CA VAL A 67 -1.73 -5.45 -10.04
C VAL A 67 -2.28 -6.82 -10.46
N ALA A 68 -3.26 -6.86 -11.36
CA ALA A 68 -3.82 -8.11 -11.86
C ALA A 68 -2.79 -8.97 -12.60
N MET A 69 -1.94 -8.34 -13.42
CA MET A 69 -0.87 -9.02 -14.15
C MET A 69 0.18 -9.62 -13.20
N VAL A 70 0.62 -8.86 -12.20
CA VAL A 70 1.62 -9.32 -11.23
C VAL A 70 1.09 -10.48 -10.38
N LEU A 71 -0.20 -10.43 -10.03
CA LEU A 71 -0.86 -11.47 -9.24
C LEU A 71 -1.37 -12.65 -10.08
N GLU A 72 -1.21 -12.59 -11.40
CA GLU A 72 -1.74 -13.58 -12.36
C GLU A 72 -3.24 -13.86 -12.17
N ILE A 73 -4.02 -12.82 -11.86
CA ILE A 73 -5.49 -12.88 -11.69
C ILE A 73 -6.22 -12.10 -12.78
N PRO A 74 -7.49 -12.44 -13.07
CA PRO A 74 -8.32 -11.58 -13.91
C PRO A 74 -8.54 -10.22 -13.24
N VAL A 75 -8.49 -9.13 -14.02
CA VAL A 75 -8.73 -7.76 -13.52
C VAL A 75 -10.12 -7.58 -12.89
N GLU A 76 -11.09 -8.40 -13.29
CA GLU A 76 -12.44 -8.44 -12.73
C GLU A 76 -12.47 -8.77 -11.24
N ASN A 77 -11.42 -9.42 -10.73
CA ASN A 77 -11.26 -9.71 -9.31
C ASN A 77 -10.72 -8.52 -8.51
N ILE A 78 -10.41 -7.39 -9.16
CA ILE A 78 -9.98 -6.17 -8.51
C ILE A 78 -11.12 -5.16 -8.56
N SER A 79 -11.53 -4.68 -7.39
CA SER A 79 -12.66 -3.77 -7.25
C SER A 79 -12.41 -2.70 -6.18
N GLU A 80 -13.37 -1.80 -6.01
CA GLU A 80 -13.35 -0.78 -4.96
C GLU A 80 -12.11 0.12 -4.93
N LEU A 81 -11.59 0.51 -6.11
CA LEU A 81 -10.49 1.46 -6.19
C LEU A 81 -10.89 2.80 -5.54
N LYS A 82 -10.20 3.18 -4.46
CA LYS A 82 -10.43 4.39 -3.69
C LYS A 82 -9.11 5.09 -3.43
N ALA A 83 -9.08 6.41 -3.61
CA ALA A 83 -7.93 7.20 -3.20
C ALA A 83 -7.83 7.22 -1.66
N VAL A 84 -6.62 7.07 -1.14
CA VAL A 84 -6.34 7.09 0.29
C VAL A 84 -5.19 8.04 0.60
N VAL A 85 -5.21 8.58 1.81
CA VAL A 85 -4.11 9.34 2.40
C VAL A 85 -3.65 8.55 3.62
N GLU A 86 -2.33 8.40 3.76
CA GLU A 86 -1.73 7.75 4.92
C GLU A 86 -2.24 8.40 6.21
N GLU A 87 -2.82 7.58 7.08
CA GLU A 87 -3.12 7.99 8.43
C GLU A 87 -1.86 7.83 9.28
N PRO A 88 -1.29 8.92 9.83
CA PRO A 88 -0.14 8.81 10.69
C PRO A 88 -0.54 8.05 11.95
N VAL A 89 0.02 6.86 12.13
CA VAL A 89 -0.13 6.11 13.38
C VAL A 89 0.53 6.94 14.47
N LYS A 90 -0.26 7.51 15.38
CA LYS A 90 0.27 8.05 16.63
C LYS A 90 0.80 6.87 17.43
N LEU A 91 2.11 6.66 17.38
CA LEU A 91 2.80 5.85 18.38
C LEU A 91 2.68 6.62 19.70
N GLU A 92 1.66 6.30 20.51
CA GLU A 92 1.66 6.65 21.91
C GLU A 92 2.72 5.78 22.57
N PHE A 93 3.95 6.30 22.62
CA PHE A 93 5.00 5.73 23.46
C PHE A 93 4.56 5.93 24.90
N ASP A 94 4.08 4.84 25.51
CA ASP A 94 3.86 4.80 26.94
C ASP A 94 5.21 4.72 27.64
N LEU A 95 5.75 5.89 28.00
CA LEU A 95 7.02 5.99 28.72
C LEU A 95 6.92 5.49 30.17
N SER A 96 5.72 5.11 30.65
CA SER A 96 5.56 4.51 31.99
C SER A 96 6.09 3.07 32.08
N GLU A 97 6.31 2.37 30.95
CA GLU A 97 6.99 1.06 30.93
C GLU A 97 8.52 1.13 31.13
N PHE A 98 9.11 2.33 31.11
CA PHE A 98 10.56 2.52 31.28
C PHE A 98 10.96 3.08 32.66
N GLU A 99 10.00 3.32 33.56
CA GLU A 99 10.27 3.61 34.97
C GLU A 99 10.17 2.32 35.80
N ASP A 100 11.15 1.42 35.66
CA ASP A 100 11.38 0.36 36.65
C ASP A 100 12.47 0.81 37.64
N ASP A 101 11.98 1.10 38.85
CA ASP A 101 12.54 1.02 40.22
C ASP A 101 14.04 1.31 40.49
N ASP A 102 14.27 2.26 41.40
CA ASP A 102 15.54 2.61 42.08
C ASP A 102 16.18 1.41 42.84
#